data_AF-A0A558CY74-F1
#
_entry.id   AF-A0A558CY74-F1
#
_cell.length_a   1.000
_cell.length_b   1.000
_cell.length_c   1.000
_cell.angle_alpha   90.00
_cell.angle_beta   90.00
_cell.angle_gamma   90.00
#
_symmetry.space_group_name_H-M   'P 1'
#
loop_
_entity.id
_entity.type
_entity.pdbx_description
1 polymer ?
#
loop_
_entity_poly.entity_id
_entity_poly.type
_entity_poly.pdbx_seq_one_letter_code
_entity_poly.pdbx_strand_id
1 'polypeptide(L)'
;MVTKKTSTTKKRVAKKTATRRAKSPAVKKSVSPVAELEQTIAKAQAQLSNLNNKAATQAQKSVDRIKGQLDKAAARQAAQRDKKNAAAEKVKANRTAATLKQLARARDALRTTSQKTAELRAQLKDAKVALKTSSDTLKKATALQKVVDKFESDWAKANQPKKRKATAKRRAKKAAPAAVVTEVTASE
;
A
#
# COMPACT_ATOMS: atom_id res chain seq x y z
N MET A 1 -9.35 64.33 77.28
CA MET A 1 -7.96 63.84 77.13
C MET A 1 -7.95 62.57 76.31
N VAL A 2 -7.19 62.60 75.20
CA VAL A 2 -6.49 61.55 74.42
C VAL A 2 -6.87 60.08 74.75
N THR A 3 -7.33 59.25 73.81
CA THR A 3 -6.45 58.58 72.81
C THR A 3 -7.24 57.87 71.71
N LYS A 4 -6.91 58.19 70.45
CA LYS A 4 -7.21 57.38 69.25
C LYS A 4 -6.45 56.06 69.35
N LYS A 5 -7.14 54.92 69.27
CA LYS A 5 -6.50 53.61 69.10
C LYS A 5 -6.52 53.22 67.62
N THR A 6 -5.35 53.29 67.00
CA THR A 6 -5.02 52.76 65.68
C THR A 6 -5.13 51.24 65.67
N SER A 7 -6.11 50.70 64.93
CA SER A 7 -6.21 49.26 64.67
C SER A 7 -5.46 48.92 63.39
N THR A 8 -4.31 48.26 63.54
CA THR A 8 -3.45 47.78 62.47
C THR A 8 -4.10 46.61 61.72
N THR A 9 -4.35 46.79 60.43
CA THR A 9 -4.84 45.75 59.50
C THR A 9 -3.79 44.63 59.35
N LYS A 10 -3.97 43.49 60.02
CA LYS A 10 -3.16 42.29 59.77
C LYS A 10 -3.57 41.68 58.43
N LYS A 11 -2.70 41.82 57.42
CA LYS A 11 -2.77 41.08 56.14
C LYS A 11 -2.82 39.57 56.44
N ARG A 12 -3.98 38.93 56.26
CA ARG A 12 -4.07 37.46 56.20
C ARG A 12 -3.39 36.99 54.93
N VAL A 13 -2.17 36.44 55.05
CA VAL A 13 -1.51 35.73 53.95
C VAL A 13 -2.26 34.41 53.74
N ALA A 14 -2.99 34.30 52.63
CA ALA A 14 -3.69 33.07 52.26
C ALA A 14 -2.66 31.97 51.95
N LYS A 15 -2.63 30.93 52.78
CA LYS A 15 -1.84 29.72 52.56
C LYS A 15 -2.40 29.02 51.31
N LYS A 16 -1.69 29.08 50.17
CA LYS A 16 -2.03 28.32 48.96
C LYS A 16 -1.85 26.83 49.24
N THR A 17 -2.93 26.13 49.56
CA THR A 17 -2.94 24.67 49.63
C THR A 17 -2.98 24.12 48.20
N ALA A 18 -1.88 23.55 47.73
CA ALA A 18 -1.84 22.85 46.44
C ALA A 18 -2.66 21.56 46.55
N THR A 19 -3.90 21.58 46.07
CA THR A 19 -4.70 20.37 45.86
C THR A 19 -4.05 19.56 44.76
N ARG A 20 -3.27 18.55 45.16
CA ARG A 20 -2.71 17.53 44.29
C ARG A 20 -3.89 16.78 43.63
N ARG A 21 -4.25 17.15 42.40
CA ARG A 21 -5.29 16.45 41.63
C ARG A 21 -4.93 14.97 41.60
N ALA A 22 -5.74 14.15 42.26
CA ALA A 22 -5.67 12.70 42.11
C ALA A 22 -5.83 12.40 40.61
N LYS A 23 -4.82 11.74 40.03
CA LYS A 23 -4.84 11.28 38.65
C LYS A 23 -5.93 10.22 38.59
N SER A 24 -7.09 10.57 38.06
CA SER A 24 -8.17 9.59 37.82
C SER A 24 -7.55 8.41 37.07
N PRO A 25 -7.78 7.16 37.49
CA PRO A 25 -7.28 6.01 36.75
C PRO A 25 -7.80 6.14 35.32
N ALA A 26 -6.89 6.02 34.34
CA ALA A 26 -7.27 6.05 32.95
C ALA A 26 -8.30 4.93 32.73
N VAL A 27 -9.55 5.32 32.47
CA VAL A 27 -10.59 4.38 32.06
C VAL A 27 -10.05 3.74 30.79
N LYS A 28 -9.65 2.46 30.89
CA LYS A 28 -9.31 1.66 29.72
C LYS A 28 -10.54 1.73 28.82
N LYS A 29 -10.43 2.45 27.69
CA LYS A 29 -11.50 2.46 26.69
C LYS A 29 -11.71 1.00 26.31
N SER A 30 -12.82 0.41 26.72
CA SER A 30 -13.21 -0.91 26.25
C SER A 30 -13.39 -0.77 24.74
N VAL A 31 -12.46 -1.33 23.99
CA VAL A 31 -12.61 -1.43 22.55
C VAL A 31 -13.84 -2.32 22.35
N SER A 32 -14.81 -1.83 21.57
CA SER A 32 -15.98 -2.63 21.22
C SER A 32 -15.50 -3.94 20.58
N PRO A 33 -16.06 -5.10 20.93
CA PRO A 33 -15.75 -6.36 20.23
C PRO A 33 -15.90 -6.25 18.71
N VAL A 34 -16.81 -5.38 18.25
CA VAL A 34 -16.97 -5.07 16.81
C VAL A 34 -15.74 -4.34 16.25
N ALA A 35 -15.18 -3.38 16.97
CA ALA A 35 -13.99 -2.64 16.54
C ALA A 35 -12.72 -3.53 16.53
N GLU A 36 -12.64 -4.54 17.41
CA GLU A 36 -11.56 -5.54 17.37
C GLU A 36 -11.70 -6.48 16.16
N LEU A 37 -12.92 -6.89 15.82
CA LEU A 37 -13.20 -7.68 14.62
C LEU A 37 -12.89 -6.90 13.34
N GLU A 38 -13.30 -5.63 13.25
CA GLU A 38 -12.98 -4.74 12.13
C GLU A 38 -11.46 -4.58 11.93
N GLN A 39 -10.70 -4.37 13.00
CA GLN A 39 -9.23 -4.33 12.92
C GLN A 39 -8.63 -5.66 12.44
N THR A 40 -9.19 -6.78 12.89
CA THR A 40 -8.69 -8.11 12.52
C THR A 40 -8.96 -8.40 11.05
N ILE A 41 -10.16 -8.04 10.56
CA ILE A 41 -10.54 -8.15 9.14
C ILE A 41 -9.63 -7.26 8.29
N ALA A 42 -9.40 -6.00 8.68
CA ALA A 42 -8.51 -5.09 7.96
C ALA A 42 -7.07 -5.63 7.88
N LYS A 43 -6.54 -6.20 8.99
CA LYS A 43 -5.22 -6.85 9.00
C LYS A 43 -5.18 -8.06 8.07
N ALA A 44 -6.19 -8.91 8.11
CA ALA A 44 -6.28 -10.09 7.25
C ALA A 44 -6.35 -9.72 5.77
N GLN A 45 -7.11 -8.68 5.41
CA GLN A 45 -7.18 -8.15 4.04
C GLN A 45 -5.82 -7.60 3.57
N ALA A 46 -5.14 -6.82 4.42
CA ALA A 46 -3.80 -6.32 4.11
C ALA A 46 -2.78 -7.46 3.92
N GLN A 47 -2.84 -8.49 4.76
CA GLN A 47 -2.00 -9.69 4.61
C GLN A 47 -2.30 -10.44 3.31
N LEU A 48 -3.58 -10.64 2.98
CA LEU A 48 -4.01 -11.30 1.76
C LEU A 48 -3.54 -10.54 0.50
N SER A 49 -3.67 -9.22 0.49
CA SER A 49 -3.17 -8.36 -0.59
C SER A 49 -1.66 -8.50 -0.76
N ASN A 50 -0.91 -8.46 0.34
CA ASN A 50 0.54 -8.66 0.32
C ASN A 50 0.95 -10.04 -0.19
N LEU A 51 0.22 -11.10 0.19
CA LEU A 51 0.47 -12.46 -0.29
C LEU A 51 0.21 -12.58 -1.80
N ASN A 52 -0.88 -12.02 -2.30
CA ASN A 52 -1.19 -12.01 -3.73
C ASN A 52 -0.12 -11.25 -4.54
N ASN A 53 0.33 -10.09 -4.05
CA ASN A 53 1.42 -9.33 -4.67
C ASN A 53 2.74 -10.11 -4.68
N LYS A 54 3.09 -10.77 -3.57
CA LYS A 54 4.28 -11.62 -3.48
C LYS A 54 4.21 -12.79 -4.45
N ALA A 55 3.07 -13.47 -4.54
CA ALA A 55 2.86 -14.59 -5.44
C ALA A 55 3.02 -14.17 -6.92
N ALA A 56 2.39 -13.05 -7.33
CA ALA A 56 2.54 -12.51 -8.68
C ALA A 56 3.99 -12.12 -8.99
N THR A 57 4.67 -11.47 -8.05
CA THR A 57 6.09 -11.08 -8.20
C THR A 57 7.00 -12.30 -8.28
N GLN A 58 6.75 -13.34 -7.48
CA GLN A 58 7.53 -14.58 -7.51
C GLN A 58 7.32 -15.35 -8.81
N ALA A 59 6.08 -15.40 -9.32
CA ALA A 59 5.77 -15.99 -10.61
C ALA A 59 6.43 -15.21 -11.77
N GLN A 60 6.52 -13.88 -11.67
CA GLN A 60 7.26 -13.08 -12.65
C GLN A 60 8.76 -13.39 -12.62
N LYS A 61 9.35 -13.44 -11.43
CA LYS A 61 10.77 -13.80 -11.25
C LYS A 61 11.09 -15.20 -11.76
N SER A 62 10.17 -16.17 -11.60
CA SER A 62 10.39 -17.53 -12.13
C SER A 62 10.38 -17.54 -13.66
N VAL A 63 9.46 -16.81 -14.30
CA VAL A 63 9.44 -16.63 -15.76
C VAL A 63 10.74 -16.02 -16.25
N ASP A 64 11.23 -14.95 -15.62
CA ASP A 64 12.45 -14.27 -16.06
C ASP A 64 13.70 -15.12 -15.82
N ARG A 65 13.75 -15.88 -14.73
CA ARG A 65 14.83 -16.86 -14.48
C ARG A 65 14.85 -17.95 -15.56
N ILE A 66 13.70 -18.51 -15.92
CA ILE A 66 13.61 -19.56 -16.94
C ILE A 66 13.96 -19.01 -18.32
N LYS A 67 13.51 -17.78 -18.67
CA LYS A 67 13.94 -17.10 -19.90
C LYS A 67 15.46 -16.96 -19.97
N GLY A 68 16.10 -16.44 -18.92
CA GLY A 68 17.55 -16.30 -18.89
C GLY A 68 18.30 -17.64 -18.98
N GLN A 69 17.72 -18.73 -18.47
CA GLN A 69 18.28 -20.08 -18.66
C GLN A 69 18.08 -20.58 -20.09
N LEU A 70 16.93 -20.28 -20.70
CA LEU A 70 16.60 -20.66 -22.07
C LEU A 70 17.50 -19.95 -23.08
N ASP A 71 17.80 -18.67 -22.90
CA ASP A 71 18.72 -17.92 -23.77
C ASP A 71 20.13 -18.53 -23.74
N LYS A 72 20.63 -18.85 -22.53
CA LYS A 72 21.91 -19.54 -22.35
C LYS A 72 21.90 -20.94 -22.98
N ALA A 73 20.79 -21.67 -22.86
CA ALA A 73 20.64 -22.99 -23.46
C ALA A 73 20.59 -22.92 -25.00
N ALA A 74 19.88 -21.93 -25.55
CA ALA A 74 19.79 -21.68 -26.99
C ALA A 74 21.15 -21.32 -27.59
N ALA A 75 21.92 -20.44 -26.92
CA ALA A 75 23.29 -20.12 -27.34
C ALA A 75 24.20 -21.37 -27.34
N ARG A 76 24.10 -22.21 -26.30
CA ARG A 76 24.83 -23.49 -26.25
C ARG A 76 24.38 -24.45 -27.33
N GLN A 77 23.09 -24.53 -27.63
CA GLN A 77 22.55 -25.37 -28.69
C GLN A 77 23.09 -24.94 -30.06
N ALA A 78 23.14 -23.63 -30.34
CA ALA A 78 23.73 -23.09 -31.56
C ALA A 78 25.21 -23.48 -31.68
N ALA A 79 26.01 -23.24 -30.63
CA ALA A 79 27.43 -23.62 -30.64
C ALA A 79 27.66 -25.12 -30.84
N GLN A 80 26.77 -25.99 -30.32
CA GLN A 80 26.86 -27.44 -30.55
C GLN A 80 26.44 -27.84 -31.97
N ARG A 81 25.49 -27.12 -32.60
CA ARG A 81 25.18 -27.31 -34.02
C ARG A 81 26.40 -27.00 -34.88
N ASP A 82 27.09 -25.90 -34.60
CA ASP A 82 28.29 -25.50 -35.33
C ASP A 82 29.41 -26.54 -35.16
N LYS A 83 29.64 -27.04 -33.93
CA LYS A 83 30.59 -28.13 -33.68
C LYS A 83 30.23 -29.41 -34.44
N LYS A 84 28.94 -29.78 -34.49
CA LYS A 84 28.48 -30.94 -35.26
C LYS A 84 28.67 -30.74 -36.76
N ASN A 85 28.47 -29.53 -37.27
CA ASN A 85 28.70 -29.21 -38.68
C ASN A 85 30.20 -29.24 -39.02
N ALA A 86 31.05 -28.63 -38.17
CA ALA A 86 32.50 -28.70 -38.33
C ALA A 86 33.03 -30.15 -38.29
N ALA A 87 32.51 -31.00 -37.39
CA ALA A 87 32.85 -32.42 -37.36
C ALA A 87 32.37 -33.17 -38.62
N ALA A 88 31.22 -32.79 -39.17
CA ALA A 88 30.71 -33.36 -40.43
C ALA A 88 31.58 -32.99 -41.63
N GLU A 89 32.04 -31.74 -41.71
CA GLU A 89 32.99 -31.33 -42.76
C GLU A 89 34.33 -32.07 -42.65
N LYS A 90 34.83 -32.30 -41.42
CA LYS A 90 36.03 -33.14 -41.22
C LYS A 90 35.83 -34.58 -41.70
N VAL A 91 34.65 -35.17 -41.47
CA VAL A 91 34.33 -36.52 -41.95
C VAL A 91 34.23 -36.56 -43.48
N LYS A 92 33.69 -35.51 -44.11
CA LYS A 92 33.63 -35.40 -45.57
C LYS A 92 35.03 -35.25 -46.19
N ALA A 93 35.89 -34.44 -45.57
CA ALA A 93 37.24 -34.20 -46.04
C ALA A 93 38.15 -35.42 -45.85
N ASN A 94 38.08 -36.08 -44.69
CA ASN A 94 38.84 -37.29 -44.41
C ASN A 94 38.09 -38.23 -43.46
N ARG A 95 37.57 -39.31 -44.03
CA ARG A 95 36.76 -40.28 -43.30
C ARG A 95 37.66 -41.30 -42.59
N THR A 96 37.82 -41.11 -41.28
CA THR A 96 38.57 -42.02 -40.40
C THR A 96 37.71 -42.44 -39.22
N ALA A 97 38.09 -43.52 -38.53
CA ALA A 97 37.40 -43.95 -37.31
C ALA A 97 37.38 -42.84 -36.24
N ALA A 98 38.45 -42.05 -36.15
CA ALA A 98 38.56 -40.91 -35.24
C ALA A 98 37.57 -39.79 -35.59
N THR A 99 37.43 -39.41 -36.87
CA THR A 99 36.50 -38.34 -37.29
C THR A 99 35.04 -38.77 -37.15
N LEU A 100 34.72 -40.05 -37.42
CA LEU A 100 33.40 -40.61 -37.16
C LEU A 100 33.05 -40.60 -35.65
N LYS A 101 34.00 -40.94 -34.77
CA LYS A 101 33.82 -40.88 -33.31
C LYS A 101 33.61 -39.45 -32.82
N GLN A 102 34.32 -38.46 -33.37
CA GLN A 102 34.10 -37.04 -33.07
C GLN A 102 32.70 -36.58 -33.48
N LEU A 103 32.25 -36.98 -34.67
CA LEU A 103 30.91 -36.64 -35.15
C LEU A 103 29.80 -37.30 -34.31
N ALA A 104 29.98 -38.55 -33.87
CA ALA A 104 29.05 -39.20 -32.94
C ALA A 104 28.93 -38.42 -31.62
N ARG A 105 30.06 -38.07 -31.00
CA ARG A 105 30.08 -37.26 -29.76
C ARG A 105 29.42 -35.89 -29.94
N ALA A 106 29.64 -35.23 -31.08
CA ALA A 106 29.00 -33.95 -31.38
C ALA A 106 27.48 -34.06 -31.57
N ARG A 107 27.00 -35.16 -32.19
CA ARG A 107 25.57 -35.46 -32.29
C ARG A 107 24.94 -35.69 -30.92
N ASP A 108 25.59 -36.47 -30.06
CA ASP A 108 25.08 -36.75 -28.71
C ASP A 108 25.02 -35.46 -27.87
N ALA A 109 26.07 -34.63 -27.90
CA ALA A 109 26.08 -33.34 -27.23
C ALA A 109 24.96 -32.41 -27.72
N LEU A 110 24.70 -32.38 -29.03
CA LEU A 110 23.59 -31.61 -29.61
C LEU A 110 22.22 -32.17 -29.16
N ARG A 111 22.08 -33.50 -29.08
CA ARG A 111 20.84 -34.14 -28.61
C ARG A 111 20.55 -33.75 -27.16
N THR A 112 21.51 -33.89 -26.26
CA THR A 112 21.36 -33.53 -24.83
C THR A 112 21.02 -32.05 -24.65
N THR A 113 21.70 -31.15 -25.37
CA THR A 113 21.39 -29.71 -25.29
C THR A 113 20.02 -29.37 -25.88
N SER A 114 19.58 -30.08 -26.92
CA SER A 114 18.25 -29.92 -27.50
C SER A 114 17.14 -30.38 -26.55
N GLN A 115 17.33 -31.51 -25.86
CA GLN A 115 16.40 -31.98 -24.81
C GLN A 115 16.26 -30.96 -23.69
N LYS A 116 17.38 -30.47 -23.15
CA LYS A 116 17.37 -29.43 -22.11
C LYS A 116 16.67 -28.13 -22.56
N THR A 117 16.83 -27.76 -23.83
CA THR A 117 16.16 -26.57 -24.38
C THR A 117 14.65 -26.80 -24.51
N ALA A 118 14.23 -28.02 -24.88
CA ALA A 118 12.81 -28.40 -24.93
C ALA A 118 12.18 -28.41 -23.53
N GLU A 119 12.86 -28.96 -22.53
CA GLU A 119 12.44 -28.93 -21.12
C GLU A 119 12.26 -27.49 -20.62
N LEU A 120 13.23 -26.61 -20.87
CA LEU A 120 13.12 -25.20 -20.49
C LEU A 120 11.97 -24.47 -21.20
N ARG A 121 11.66 -24.83 -22.45
CA ARG A 121 10.47 -24.29 -23.16
C ARG A 121 9.17 -24.76 -22.51
N ALA A 122 9.08 -26.02 -22.10
CA ALA A 122 7.93 -26.54 -21.38
C ALA A 122 7.76 -25.83 -20.03
N GLN A 123 8.83 -25.74 -19.24
CA GLN A 123 8.82 -25.02 -17.96
C GLN A 123 8.44 -23.55 -18.12
N LEU A 124 8.88 -22.88 -19.20
CA LEU A 124 8.50 -21.50 -19.47
C LEU A 124 7.01 -21.35 -19.76
N LYS A 125 6.41 -22.33 -20.47
CA LYS A 125 4.97 -22.36 -20.74
C LYS A 125 4.18 -22.47 -19.43
N ASP A 126 4.57 -23.40 -18.57
CA ASP A 126 3.89 -23.62 -17.29
C ASP A 126 4.06 -22.41 -16.35
N ALA A 127 5.25 -21.82 -16.31
CA ALA A 127 5.51 -20.60 -15.53
C ALA A 127 4.68 -19.40 -16.02
N LYS A 128 4.47 -19.26 -17.34
CA LYS A 128 3.59 -18.23 -17.91
C LYS A 128 2.12 -18.46 -17.51
N VAL A 129 1.66 -19.71 -17.47
CA VAL A 129 0.31 -20.03 -17.00
C VAL A 129 0.17 -19.67 -15.52
N ALA A 130 1.14 -20.05 -14.68
CA ALA A 130 1.15 -19.71 -13.25
C ALA A 130 1.16 -18.19 -13.00
N LEU A 131 1.94 -17.44 -13.79
CA LEU A 131 1.96 -15.97 -13.76
C LEU A 131 0.59 -15.38 -14.13
N LYS A 132 -0.05 -15.89 -15.19
CA LYS A 132 -1.38 -15.44 -15.59
C LYS A 132 -2.39 -15.67 -14.48
N THR A 133 -2.43 -16.88 -13.91
CA THR A 133 -3.33 -17.21 -12.79
C THR A 133 -3.07 -16.30 -11.59
N SER A 134 -1.81 -16.07 -11.22
CA SER A 134 -1.46 -15.20 -10.09
C SER A 134 -1.84 -13.74 -10.33
N SER A 135 -1.62 -13.23 -11.56
CA SER A 135 -2.01 -11.88 -11.96
C SER A 135 -3.52 -11.69 -11.98
N ASP A 136 -4.27 -12.67 -12.48
CA ASP A 136 -5.73 -12.62 -12.52
C ASP A 136 -6.32 -12.68 -11.10
N THR A 137 -5.75 -13.49 -10.21
CA THR A 137 -6.11 -13.49 -8.77
C THR A 137 -5.84 -12.15 -8.12
N LEU A 138 -4.67 -11.55 -8.38
CA LEU A 138 -4.35 -10.21 -7.86
C LEU A 138 -5.34 -9.16 -8.37
N LYS A 139 -5.68 -9.17 -9.67
CA LYS A 139 -6.68 -8.26 -10.24
C LYS A 139 -8.04 -8.42 -9.58
N LYS A 140 -8.52 -9.65 -9.42
CA LYS A 140 -9.79 -9.93 -8.72
C LYS A 140 -9.77 -9.45 -7.28
N ALA A 141 -8.69 -9.70 -6.55
CA ALA A 141 -8.52 -9.23 -5.17
C ALA A 141 -8.54 -7.69 -5.10
N THR A 142 -7.83 -7.00 -6.01
CA THR A 142 -7.83 -5.53 -6.06
C THR A 142 -9.19 -4.95 -6.46
N ALA A 143 -9.95 -5.65 -7.32
CA ALA A 143 -11.31 -5.23 -7.68
C ALA A 143 -12.28 -5.38 -6.52
N LEU A 144 -12.21 -6.49 -5.78
CA LEU A 144 -13.00 -6.69 -4.55
C LEU A 144 -12.67 -5.63 -3.51
N GLN A 145 -11.38 -5.32 -3.29
CA GLN A 145 -10.98 -4.26 -2.37
C GLN A 145 -11.59 -2.91 -2.75
N LYS A 146 -11.56 -2.54 -4.04
CA LYS A 146 -12.19 -1.29 -4.52
C LYS A 146 -13.71 -1.25 -4.26
N VAL A 147 -14.39 -2.38 -4.38
CA VAL A 147 -15.84 -2.47 -4.10
C VAL A 147 -16.10 -2.27 -2.61
N VAL A 148 -15.29 -2.90 -1.75
CA VAL A 148 -15.35 -2.71 -0.29
C VAL A 148 -15.08 -1.26 0.08
N ASP A 149 -14.01 -0.67 -0.41
CA ASP A 149 -13.65 0.73 -0.12
C ASP A 149 -14.76 1.69 -0.56
N LYS A 150 -15.41 1.43 -1.70
CA LYS A 150 -16.54 2.23 -2.19
C LYS A 150 -17.76 2.09 -1.28
N PHE A 151 -18.10 0.85 -0.89
CA PHE A 151 -19.19 0.58 0.04
C PHE A 151 -18.97 1.27 1.39
N GLU A 152 -17.78 1.17 1.96
CA GLU A 152 -17.42 1.82 3.22
C GLU A 152 -17.51 3.36 3.11
N SER A 153 -17.02 3.94 2.01
CA SER A 153 -17.16 5.36 1.72
C SER A 153 -18.62 5.80 1.66
N ASP A 154 -19.44 5.05 0.91
CA ASP A 154 -20.85 5.41 0.68
C ASP A 154 -21.68 5.23 1.96
N TRP A 155 -21.40 4.19 2.75
CA TRP A 155 -21.97 3.99 4.08
C TRP A 155 -21.57 5.09 5.06
N ALA A 156 -20.29 5.46 5.11
CA ALA A 156 -19.79 6.54 5.97
C ALA A 156 -20.42 7.89 5.60
N LYS A 157 -20.60 8.18 4.30
CA LYS A 157 -21.30 9.39 3.83
C LYS A 157 -22.78 9.38 4.22
N ALA A 158 -23.46 8.25 4.09
CA ALA A 158 -24.87 8.12 4.44
C ALA A 158 -25.12 8.29 5.95
N ASN A 159 -24.18 7.81 6.78
CA ASN A 159 -24.27 7.86 8.25
C ASN A 159 -23.53 9.04 8.89
N GLN A 160 -22.99 9.97 8.10
CA GLN A 160 -22.42 11.19 8.67
C GLN A 160 -23.52 12.00 9.39
N PRO A 161 -23.30 12.41 10.65
CA PRO A 161 -24.27 13.24 11.35
C PRO A 161 -24.44 14.55 10.58
N LYS A 162 -25.64 14.78 10.02
CA LYS A 162 -25.98 16.03 9.35
C LYS A 162 -25.68 17.18 10.31
N LYS A 163 -24.63 17.95 10.04
CA LYS A 163 -24.32 19.16 10.82
C LYS A 163 -25.50 20.10 10.67
N ARG A 164 -26.39 20.13 11.68
CA ARG A 164 -27.45 21.13 11.80
C ARG A 164 -26.76 22.49 11.71
N LYS A 165 -27.04 23.25 10.65
CA LYS A 165 -26.57 24.64 10.52
C LYS A 165 -27.03 25.35 11.79
N ALA A 166 -26.09 25.78 12.63
CA ALA A 166 -26.40 26.60 13.78
C ALA A 166 -27.13 27.84 13.24
N THR A 167 -28.39 28.03 13.64
CA THR A 167 -29.17 29.21 13.29
C THR A 167 -28.40 30.43 13.78
N ALA A 168 -27.93 31.25 12.84
CA ALA A 168 -27.23 32.48 13.16
C ALA A 168 -28.14 33.36 14.02
N LYS A 169 -27.79 33.52 15.30
CA LYS A 169 -28.45 34.46 16.21
C LYS A 169 -28.46 35.84 15.55
N ARG A 170 -29.64 36.33 15.15
CA ARG A 170 -29.89 37.74 14.77
C ARG A 170 -29.40 38.62 15.92
N ARG A 171 -28.26 39.28 15.75
CA ARG A 171 -27.86 40.40 16.61
C ARG A 171 -28.75 41.58 16.23
N ALA A 172 -29.70 41.94 17.10
CA ALA A 172 -30.46 43.18 16.99
C ALA A 172 -29.50 44.36 17.21
N LYS A 173 -29.14 45.07 16.13
CA LYS A 173 -28.39 46.33 16.21
C LYS A 173 -29.43 47.43 16.39
N LYS A 174 -29.65 47.87 17.63
CA LYS A 174 -30.49 49.03 17.96
C LYS A 174 -29.72 50.28 17.47
N ALA A 175 -30.18 50.89 16.39
CA ALA A 175 -29.73 52.20 15.96
C ALA A 175 -30.54 53.25 16.73
N ALA A 176 -29.85 54.12 17.47
CA ALA A 176 -30.43 55.35 17.98
C ALA A 176 -29.99 56.48 17.02
N PRO A 177 -30.90 57.28 16.45
CA PRO A 177 -30.51 58.53 15.83
C PRO A 177 -30.46 59.62 16.90
N ALA A 178 -29.31 60.27 17.01
CA ALA A 178 -29.17 61.58 17.60
C ALA A 178 -28.78 62.55 16.48
N ALA A 179 -29.62 63.54 16.19
CA ALA A 179 -29.24 64.85 15.69
C ALA A 179 -30.46 65.80 15.75
N VAL A 180 -30.44 66.82 16.60
CA VAL A 180 -29.90 68.19 16.43
C VAL A 180 -31.04 69.17 16.12
N VAL A 181 -31.07 70.21 16.96
CA VAL A 181 -31.95 71.37 17.00
C VAL A 181 -31.70 72.28 15.80
N THR A 182 -32.77 72.87 15.25
CA THR A 182 -32.67 74.16 14.54
C THR A 182 -33.92 74.97 14.82
N GLU A 183 -33.76 76.06 15.58
CA GLU A 183 -34.70 77.18 15.63
C GLU A 183 -34.77 77.85 14.26
N VAL A 184 -35.97 78.22 13.81
CA VAL A 184 -36.17 79.30 12.84
C VAL A 184 -37.29 80.18 13.36
N THR A 185 -36.92 81.38 13.75
CA THR A 185 -37.77 82.56 13.95
C THR A 185 -37.84 83.38 12.66
N ALA A 186 -39.03 83.88 12.33
CA ALA A 186 -39.41 85.09 11.55
C ALA A 186 -40.81 84.84 10.95
N SER A 187 -41.90 85.40 11.47
CA SER A 187 -42.36 86.80 11.36
C SER A 187 -42.75 87.20 9.94
N GLU A 188 -44.06 87.17 9.68
CA GLU A 188 -44.81 88.23 8.98
C GLU A 188 -46.24 88.27 9.57
#